data_AF-A0A0S7CY35-F1
#
_entry.id   AF-A0A0S7CY35-F1
#
_cell.length_a   1.000
_cell.length_b   1.000
_cell.length_c   1.000
_cell.angle_alpha   90.00
_cell.angle_beta   90.00
_cell.angle_gamma   90.00
#
_symmetry.space_group_name_H-M   'P 1'
#
loop_
_entity.id
_entity.type
_entity.pdbx_description
1 polymer ?
#
loop_
_entity_poly.entity_id
_entity_poly.type
_entity_poly.pdbx_seq_one_letter_code
_entity_poly.pdbx_strand_id
1 'polypeptide(L)'
;MKQDKAGTWTISELAKASKVSSRTLRHYGHLGLLEPAHTGSNGYRYYGQPELLRLQRILLLRELGLGLETIGEVLDGQADPAEALAVHRDWLLAERDRLDRMSRTVDATIAALRQGETMTAENIFKDFDNNPYEAEARERWGDRAVDESKARHSAMTTAQKQAFMEEYAALNQDLAHCFDAALPADHPDVQAAVGRHYKWICASWTPNAESYVGLGQMYVDDPRFTANYDKVRVGLAPYLLEGIKVYAAQKLS
;
A
#
# COMPACT_ATOMS: atom_id res chain seq x y z
N MET A 1 -2.00 -45.52 42.44
CA MET A 1 -2.66 -44.20 42.44
C MET A 1 -3.27 -43.95 41.06
N LYS A 2 -4.56 -44.25 40.91
CA LYS A 2 -5.40 -43.82 39.78
C LYS A 2 -6.37 -42.80 40.38
N GLN A 3 -6.22 -41.53 40.04
CA GLN A 3 -7.27 -40.53 40.19
C GLN A 3 -7.53 -39.97 38.80
N ASP A 4 -8.70 -40.32 38.27
CA ASP A 4 -9.29 -39.77 37.07
C ASP A 4 -9.56 -38.27 37.28
N LYS A 5 -8.90 -37.40 36.51
CA LYS A 5 -9.42 -36.05 36.28
C LYS A 5 -10.43 -36.14 35.15
N ALA A 6 -11.69 -36.43 35.51
CA ALA A 6 -12.82 -36.32 34.60
C ALA A 6 -12.88 -34.88 34.04
N GLY A 7 -12.59 -34.71 32.74
CA GLY A 7 -12.77 -33.44 32.04
C GLY A 7 -11.51 -32.77 31.46
N THR A 8 -10.37 -33.47 31.36
CA THR A 8 -9.19 -32.93 30.64
C THR A 8 -8.59 -33.92 29.64
N TRP A 9 -8.14 -33.41 28.49
CA TRP A 9 -7.58 -34.16 27.37
C TRP A 9 -6.11 -33.84 27.18
N THR A 10 -5.29 -34.85 26.90
CA THR A 10 -3.93 -34.66 26.39
C THR A 10 -3.97 -34.07 24.99
N ILE A 11 -2.86 -33.48 24.55
CA ILE A 11 -2.74 -32.95 23.17
C ILE A 11 -3.01 -34.00 22.09
N SER A 12 -2.69 -35.28 22.36
CA SER A 12 -2.93 -36.38 21.42
C SER A 12 -4.41 -36.74 21.33
N GLU A 13 -5.12 -36.75 22.46
CA GLU A 13 -6.57 -36.97 22.49
C GLU A 13 -7.32 -35.80 21.85
N LEU A 14 -6.89 -34.56 22.13
CA LEU A 14 -7.46 -33.37 21.51
C LEU A 14 -7.23 -33.35 19.99
N ALA A 15 -6.03 -33.72 19.53
CA ALA A 15 -5.72 -33.84 18.11
C ALA A 15 -6.63 -34.86 17.42
N LYS A 16 -6.84 -36.03 18.04
CA LYS A 16 -7.72 -37.07 17.53
C LYS A 16 -9.18 -36.60 17.45
N ALA A 17 -9.67 -35.92 18.49
CA ALA A 17 -11.05 -35.45 18.56
C ALA A 17 -11.34 -34.31 17.57
N SER A 18 -10.42 -33.36 17.45
CA SER A 18 -10.57 -32.17 16.58
C SER A 18 -10.15 -32.41 15.13
N LYS A 19 -9.51 -33.56 14.83
CA LYS A 19 -8.86 -33.85 13.53
C LYS A 19 -7.75 -32.84 13.16
N VAL A 20 -7.27 -32.08 14.14
CA VAL A 20 -6.15 -31.15 13.98
C VAL A 20 -4.86 -31.86 14.41
N SER A 21 -3.78 -31.68 13.67
CA SER A 21 -2.50 -32.30 14.04
C SER A 21 -2.00 -31.79 15.40
N SER A 22 -1.34 -32.64 16.20
CA SER A 22 -0.70 -32.18 17.44
C SER A 22 0.37 -31.11 17.19
N ARG A 23 0.96 -31.08 15.98
CA ARG A 23 1.88 -30.01 15.56
C ARG A 23 1.16 -28.67 15.47
N THR A 24 -0.01 -28.63 14.86
CA THR A 24 -0.84 -27.42 14.75
C THR A 24 -1.31 -26.94 16.12
N LEU A 25 -1.75 -27.85 17.00
CA LEU A 25 -2.13 -27.48 18.38
C LEU A 25 -0.96 -26.88 19.17
N ARG A 26 0.26 -27.42 19.01
CA ARG A 26 1.47 -26.81 19.60
C ARG A 26 1.78 -25.44 19.01
N HIS A 27 1.55 -25.26 17.71
CA HIS A 27 1.74 -23.98 17.05
C HIS A 27 0.76 -22.93 17.61
N TYR A 28 -0.52 -23.28 17.81
CA TYR A 28 -1.49 -22.38 18.43
C TYR A 28 -1.09 -22.02 19.87
N GLY A 29 -0.59 -22.97 20.66
CA GLY A 29 -0.03 -22.67 21.97
C GLY A 29 1.19 -21.74 21.90
N HIS A 30 2.10 -21.93 20.93
CA HIS A 30 3.25 -21.03 20.78
C HIS A 30 2.85 -19.59 20.47
N LEU A 31 1.73 -19.41 19.75
CA LEU A 31 1.16 -18.10 19.44
C LEU A 31 0.29 -17.52 20.58
N GLY A 32 0.16 -18.20 21.73
CA GLY A 32 -0.75 -17.80 22.80
C GLY A 32 -2.24 -18.01 22.48
N LEU A 33 -2.56 -18.57 21.32
CA LEU A 33 -3.92 -18.70 20.82
C LEU A 33 -4.70 -19.82 21.53
N LEU A 34 -4.00 -20.87 21.95
CA LEU A 34 -4.59 -22.00 22.67
C LEU A 34 -3.63 -22.55 23.73
N GLU A 35 -3.69 -21.95 24.92
CA GLU A 35 -2.92 -22.40 26.08
C GLU A 35 -3.56 -23.64 26.74
N PRO A 36 -2.77 -24.55 27.32
CA PRO A 36 -3.30 -25.66 28.09
C PRO A 36 -3.85 -25.19 29.43
N ALA A 37 -4.90 -25.84 29.93
CA ALA A 37 -5.43 -25.58 31.27
C ALA A 37 -4.36 -25.79 32.36
N HIS A 38 -3.50 -26.81 32.18
CA HIS A 38 -2.31 -27.00 33.01
C HIS A 38 -1.29 -27.91 32.32
N THR A 39 -0.04 -27.83 32.80
CA THR A 39 1.01 -28.79 32.47
C THR A 39 1.25 -29.69 33.67
N GLY A 40 1.16 -31.01 33.48
CA GLY A 40 1.41 -32.00 34.53
C GLY A 40 2.90 -32.08 34.91
N SER A 41 3.19 -32.71 36.04
CA SER A 41 4.57 -32.93 36.53
C SER A 41 5.42 -33.80 35.58
N ASN A 42 4.77 -34.55 34.70
CA ASN A 42 5.38 -35.33 33.62
C ASN A 42 5.67 -34.51 32.34
N GLY A 43 5.41 -33.19 32.35
CA GLY A 43 5.57 -32.31 31.19
C GLY A 43 4.44 -32.40 30.16
N TYR A 44 3.41 -33.21 30.38
CA TYR A 44 2.27 -33.29 29.47
C TYR A 44 1.31 -32.12 29.64
N ARG A 45 0.83 -31.61 28.52
CA ARG A 45 -0.17 -30.54 28.45
C ARG A 45 -1.57 -31.13 28.46
N TYR A 46 -2.42 -30.57 29.31
CA TYR A 46 -3.80 -30.99 29.48
C TYR A 46 -4.75 -29.82 29.19
N TYR A 47 -5.75 -30.09 28.38
CA TYR A 47 -6.75 -29.12 27.90
C TYR A 47 -8.10 -29.48 28.51
N GLY A 48 -8.78 -28.53 29.12
CA GLY A 48 -10.13 -28.71 29.65
C GLY A 48 -11.20 -28.29 28.65
N GLN A 49 -12.45 -28.35 29.10
CA GLN A 49 -13.60 -27.94 28.28
C GLN A 49 -13.50 -26.49 27.74
N PRO A 50 -13.01 -25.48 28.50
CA PRO A 50 -12.84 -24.12 27.97
C PRO A 50 -11.88 -24.06 26.79
N GLU A 51 -10.77 -24.79 26.85
CA GLU A 51 -9.79 -24.85 25.76
C GLU A 51 -10.37 -25.57 24.53
N LEU A 52 -11.20 -26.60 24.72
CA LEU A 52 -11.90 -27.25 23.63
C LEU A 52 -12.88 -26.29 22.93
N LEU A 53 -13.66 -25.52 23.69
CA LEU A 53 -14.57 -24.50 23.13
C LEU A 53 -13.80 -23.38 22.41
N ARG A 54 -12.66 -22.95 22.97
CA ARG A 54 -11.77 -22.00 22.30
C ARG A 54 -11.22 -22.57 21.00
N LEU A 55 -10.74 -23.81 21.00
CA LEU A 55 -10.29 -24.50 19.78
C LEU A 55 -11.40 -24.60 18.74
N GLN A 56 -12.63 -24.94 19.13
CA GLN A 56 -13.77 -24.95 18.20
C GLN A 56 -13.97 -23.59 17.53
N ARG A 57 -13.92 -22.49 18.28
CA ARG A 57 -14.04 -21.14 17.74
C ARG A 57 -12.87 -20.78 16.82
N ILE A 58 -11.64 -21.14 17.17
CA ILE A 58 -10.45 -20.97 16.31
C ILE A 58 -10.68 -21.66 14.97
N LEU A 59 -11.15 -22.91 14.97
CA LEU A 59 -11.35 -23.68 13.75
C LEU A 59 -12.46 -23.10 12.87
N LEU A 60 -13.57 -22.66 13.47
CA LEU A 60 -14.65 -21.98 12.74
C LEU A 60 -14.17 -20.70 12.06
N LEU A 61 -13.44 -19.84 12.77
CA LEU A 61 -12.93 -18.59 12.20
C LEU A 61 -11.84 -18.83 11.16
N ARG A 62 -11.02 -19.88 11.32
CA ARG A 62 -10.06 -20.32 10.29
C ARG A 62 -10.77 -20.81 9.03
N GLU A 63 -11.87 -21.55 9.16
CA GLU A 63 -12.67 -22.02 8.04
C GLU A 63 -13.32 -20.84 7.28
N LEU A 64 -13.66 -19.76 7.99
CA LEU A 64 -14.12 -18.50 7.42
C LEU A 64 -12.99 -17.64 6.82
N GLY A 65 -11.74 -18.11 6.84
CA GLY A 65 -10.60 -17.50 6.15
C GLY A 65 -9.74 -16.54 6.99
N LEU A 66 -10.04 -16.34 8.27
CA LEU A 66 -9.27 -15.40 9.10
C LEU A 66 -7.84 -15.88 9.39
N GLY A 67 -6.91 -14.93 9.47
CA GLY A 67 -5.55 -15.14 9.95
C GLY A 67 -5.50 -15.43 11.46
N LEU A 68 -4.49 -16.16 11.91
CA LEU A 68 -4.38 -16.57 13.33
C LEU A 68 -4.25 -15.39 14.30
N GLU A 69 -3.65 -14.28 13.86
CA GLU A 69 -3.52 -13.04 14.64
C GLU A 69 -4.89 -12.40 14.91
N THR A 70 -5.65 -12.10 13.85
CA THR A 70 -7.03 -11.58 13.96
C THR A 70 -7.95 -12.51 14.74
N ILE A 71 -7.79 -13.83 14.61
CA ILE A 71 -8.54 -14.79 15.43
C ILE A 71 -8.23 -14.61 16.91
N GLY A 72 -6.97 -14.34 17.28
CA GLY A 72 -6.60 -14.02 18.66
C GLY A 72 -7.34 -12.80 19.18
N GLU A 73 -7.27 -11.69 18.45
CA GLU A 73 -7.93 -10.42 18.80
C GLU A 73 -9.44 -10.59 19.02
N VAL A 74 -10.12 -11.30 18.11
CA VAL A 74 -11.55 -11.59 18.21
C VAL A 74 -11.88 -12.47 19.43
N LEU A 75 -11.06 -13.49 19.71
CA LEU A 75 -11.30 -14.40 20.84
C LEU A 75 -11.00 -13.75 22.20
N ASP A 76 -10.10 -12.79 22.23
CA ASP A 76 -9.71 -12.04 23.43
C ASP A 76 -10.60 -10.80 23.67
N GLY A 77 -11.63 -10.63 22.83
CA GLY A 77 -12.63 -9.55 22.96
C GLY A 77 -12.10 -8.17 22.56
N GLN A 78 -10.98 -8.13 21.84
CA GLN A 78 -10.37 -6.91 21.33
C GLN A 78 -11.00 -6.46 19.99
N ALA A 79 -11.77 -7.34 19.35
CA ALA A 79 -12.53 -7.05 18.13
C ALA A 79 -13.91 -7.75 18.14
N ASP A 80 -14.93 -7.11 17.56
CA ASP A 80 -16.24 -7.73 17.32
C ASP A 80 -16.13 -8.81 16.21
N PRO A 81 -16.66 -10.03 16.42
CA PRO A 81 -16.56 -11.09 15.42
C PRO A 81 -17.20 -10.76 14.07
N ALA A 82 -18.33 -10.02 14.05
CA ALA A 82 -19.00 -9.68 12.80
C ALA A 82 -18.24 -8.59 12.04
N GLU A 83 -17.67 -7.62 12.75
CA GLU A 83 -16.79 -6.60 12.18
C GLU A 83 -15.52 -7.22 11.57
N ALA A 84 -14.85 -8.14 12.27
CA ALA A 84 -13.66 -8.83 11.75
C ALA A 84 -13.97 -9.65 10.49
N LEU A 85 -15.13 -10.33 10.44
CA LEU A 85 -15.59 -11.04 9.23
C LEU A 85 -15.96 -10.09 8.10
N ALA A 86 -16.52 -8.91 8.40
CA ALA A 86 -16.83 -7.89 7.40
C ALA A 86 -15.55 -7.35 6.74
N VAL A 87 -14.54 -7.02 7.55
CA VAL A 87 -13.21 -6.61 7.07
C VAL A 87 -12.58 -7.71 6.21
N HIS A 88 -12.65 -8.97 6.65
CA HIS A 88 -12.14 -10.09 5.85
C HIS A 88 -12.89 -10.26 4.52
N ARG A 89 -14.22 -10.11 4.52
CA ARG A 89 -15.04 -10.12 3.30
C ARG A 89 -14.61 -9.01 2.34
N ASP A 90 -14.39 -7.80 2.84
CA ASP A 90 -13.97 -6.67 2.00
C ASP A 90 -12.57 -6.91 1.41
N TRP A 91 -11.65 -7.48 2.18
CA TRP A 91 -10.35 -7.91 1.68
C TRP A 91 -10.47 -8.99 0.59
N LEU A 92 -11.32 -10.01 0.78
CA LEU A 92 -11.57 -11.05 -0.22
C LEU A 92 -12.15 -10.48 -1.53
N LEU A 93 -13.07 -9.50 -1.43
CA LEU A 93 -13.64 -8.82 -2.58
C LEU A 93 -12.57 -8.00 -3.32
N ALA A 94 -11.72 -7.28 -2.60
CA ALA A 94 -10.61 -6.53 -3.18
C ALA A 94 -9.60 -7.45 -3.89
N GLU A 95 -9.29 -8.61 -3.29
CA GLU A 95 -8.39 -9.60 -3.88
C GLU A 95 -9.00 -10.26 -5.11
N ARG A 96 -10.30 -10.59 -5.09
CA ARG A 96 -11.02 -11.05 -6.29
C ARG A 96 -10.92 -10.02 -7.41
N ASP A 97 -11.22 -8.75 -7.11
CA ASP A 97 -11.18 -7.70 -8.12
C ASP A 97 -9.77 -7.49 -8.69
N ARG A 98 -8.72 -7.69 -7.85
CA ARG A 98 -7.32 -7.69 -8.28
C ARG A 98 -7.02 -8.84 -9.25
N LEU A 99 -7.43 -10.06 -8.89
CA LEU A 99 -7.26 -11.25 -9.74
C LEU A 99 -8.03 -11.12 -11.06
N ASP A 100 -9.25 -10.58 -11.03
CA ASP A 100 -10.03 -10.32 -12.24
C ASP A 100 -9.34 -9.32 -13.17
N ARG A 101 -8.74 -8.25 -12.63
CA ARG A 101 -7.94 -7.31 -13.44
C ARG A 101 -6.76 -8.04 -14.09
N MET A 102 -5.99 -8.79 -13.32
CA MET A 102 -4.85 -9.56 -13.86
C MET A 102 -5.27 -10.55 -14.95
N SER A 103 -6.40 -11.25 -14.76
CA SER A 103 -6.93 -12.18 -15.75
C SER A 103 -7.23 -11.47 -17.07
N ARG A 104 -7.87 -10.29 -17.02
CA ARG A 104 -8.14 -9.49 -18.23
C ARG A 104 -6.86 -9.03 -18.92
N THR A 105 -5.83 -8.66 -18.16
CA THR A 105 -4.52 -8.31 -18.72
C THR A 105 -3.93 -9.49 -19.48
N VAL A 106 -3.93 -10.68 -18.88
CA VAL A 106 -3.44 -11.91 -19.51
C VAL A 106 -4.23 -12.23 -20.78
N ASP A 107 -5.57 -12.12 -20.75
CA ASP A 107 -6.42 -12.35 -21.92
C ASP A 107 -6.07 -11.38 -23.07
N ALA A 108 -5.87 -10.09 -22.75
CA ALA A 108 -5.47 -9.08 -23.73
C ALA A 108 -4.09 -9.38 -24.33
N THR A 109 -3.12 -9.80 -23.50
CA THR A 109 -1.79 -10.20 -23.98
C THR A 109 -1.86 -11.42 -24.89
N ILE A 110 -2.65 -12.44 -24.54
CA ILE A 110 -2.85 -13.63 -25.39
C ILE A 110 -3.44 -13.22 -26.75
N ALA A 111 -4.44 -12.32 -26.76
CA ALA A 111 -5.08 -11.85 -27.99
C ALA A 111 -4.08 -11.11 -28.90
N ALA A 112 -3.30 -10.17 -28.35
CA ALA A 112 -2.31 -9.41 -29.11
C ALA A 112 -1.21 -10.30 -29.69
N LEU A 113 -0.68 -11.25 -28.89
CA LEU A 113 0.32 -12.22 -29.35
C LEU A 113 -0.19 -13.10 -30.49
N ARG A 114 -1.46 -13.52 -30.43
CA ARG A 114 -2.09 -14.31 -31.51
C ARG A 114 -2.30 -13.52 -32.79
N GLN A 115 -2.49 -12.20 -32.70
CA GLN A 115 -2.71 -11.31 -33.84
C GLN A 115 -1.39 -10.75 -34.42
N GLY A 116 -0.24 -11.07 -33.80
CA GLY A 116 1.06 -10.56 -34.22
C GLY A 116 1.24 -9.05 -33.95
N GLU A 117 0.46 -8.49 -33.03
CA GLU A 117 0.52 -7.08 -32.68
C GLU A 117 1.69 -6.78 -31.74
N THR A 118 2.37 -5.66 -31.97
CA THR A 118 3.41 -5.17 -31.06
C THR A 118 2.73 -4.38 -29.95
N MET A 119 2.73 -4.91 -28.72
CA MET A 119 2.21 -4.19 -27.55
C MET A 119 3.24 -3.17 -27.04
N THR A 120 2.79 -1.97 -26.64
CA THR A 120 3.64 -0.97 -25.99
C THR A 120 3.89 -1.32 -24.52
N ALA A 121 5.00 -0.84 -23.96
CA ALA A 121 5.33 -1.06 -22.55
C ALA A 121 4.23 -0.55 -21.60
N GLU A 122 3.63 0.62 -21.86
CA GLU A 122 2.50 1.09 -21.04
C GLU A 122 1.31 0.11 -21.05
N ASN A 123 0.96 -0.48 -22.19
CA ASN A 123 -0.17 -1.41 -22.28
C ASN A 123 0.11 -2.76 -21.61
N ILE A 124 1.37 -3.20 -21.57
CA ILE A 124 1.80 -4.44 -20.91
C ILE A 124 1.73 -4.28 -19.38
N PHE A 125 2.06 -3.10 -18.85
CA PHE A 125 2.19 -2.89 -17.41
C PHE A 125 1.03 -2.11 -16.76
N LYS A 126 0.03 -1.64 -17.53
CA LYS A 126 -1.07 -0.78 -17.04
C LYS A 126 -1.83 -1.27 -15.80
N ASP A 127 -1.94 -2.59 -15.63
CA ASP A 127 -2.70 -3.22 -14.53
C ASP A 127 -1.79 -3.68 -13.38
N PHE A 128 -0.48 -3.59 -13.57
CA PHE A 128 0.54 -3.81 -12.53
C PHE A 128 0.81 -2.49 -11.81
N ASP A 129 -0.26 -1.84 -11.37
CA ASP A 129 -0.18 -0.58 -10.63
C ASP A 129 0.19 -0.87 -9.16
N ASN A 130 1.41 -1.36 -8.97
CA ASN A 130 2.11 -1.21 -7.69
C ASN A 130 2.62 0.22 -7.70
N ASN A 131 1.77 1.18 -7.33
CA ASN A 131 2.25 2.50 -6.96
C ASN A 131 2.66 2.43 -5.47
N PRO A 132 3.95 2.14 -5.15
CA PRO A 132 4.40 2.04 -3.76
C PRO A 132 4.29 3.38 -3.02
N TYR A 133 3.95 4.47 -3.72
CA TYR A 133 3.87 5.82 -3.20
C TYR A 133 2.45 6.17 -2.69
N GLU A 134 1.42 5.34 -2.91
CA GLU A 134 0.06 5.70 -2.49
C GLU A 134 -0.08 5.75 -0.96
N ALA A 135 0.40 4.73 -0.24
CA ALA A 135 0.30 4.70 1.22
C ALA A 135 1.06 5.88 1.86
N GLU A 136 2.24 6.18 1.33
CA GLU A 136 3.05 7.32 1.75
C GLU A 136 2.42 8.67 1.39
N ALA A 137 1.80 8.79 0.21
CA ALA A 137 1.06 9.98 -0.19
C ALA A 137 -0.15 10.22 0.71
N ARG A 138 -0.85 9.16 1.15
CA ARG A 138 -1.97 9.26 2.10
C ARG A 138 -1.50 9.70 3.49
N GLU A 139 -0.39 9.14 3.97
CA GLU A 139 0.20 9.53 5.25
C GLU A 139 0.63 11.02 5.26
N ARG A 140 1.27 11.49 4.19
CA ARG A 140 1.81 12.86 4.12
C ARG A 140 0.77 13.91 3.74
N TRP A 141 -0.19 13.58 2.87
CA TRP A 141 -1.10 14.56 2.25
C TRP A 141 -2.59 14.30 2.52
N GLY A 142 -2.91 13.21 3.21
CA GLY A 142 -4.26 12.83 3.62
C GLY A 142 -5.07 12.16 2.51
N ASP A 143 -6.03 11.33 2.94
CA ASP A 143 -6.86 10.52 2.03
C ASP A 143 -7.60 11.37 0.99
N ARG A 144 -8.14 12.50 1.40
CA ARG A 144 -8.89 13.39 0.51
C ARG A 144 -8.06 13.91 -0.65
N ALA A 145 -6.81 14.30 -0.41
CA ALA A 145 -5.94 14.83 -1.47
C ALA A 145 -5.58 13.74 -2.49
N VAL A 146 -5.32 12.52 -1.99
CA VAL A 146 -5.01 11.36 -2.83
C VAL A 146 -6.22 10.92 -3.64
N ASP A 147 -7.40 10.84 -3.02
CA ASP A 147 -8.64 10.41 -3.69
C ASP A 147 -9.08 11.42 -4.75
N GLU A 148 -9.03 12.72 -4.46
CA GLU A 148 -9.35 13.76 -5.43
C GLU A 148 -8.36 13.77 -6.60
N SER A 149 -7.05 13.57 -6.34
CA SER A 149 -6.03 13.46 -7.37
C SER A 149 -6.28 12.25 -8.29
N LYS A 150 -6.59 11.08 -7.71
CA LYS A 150 -6.94 9.88 -8.46
C LYS A 150 -8.19 10.08 -9.32
N ALA A 151 -9.24 10.67 -8.75
CA ALA A 151 -10.47 10.96 -9.48
C ALA A 151 -10.18 11.87 -10.69
N ARG A 152 -9.42 12.96 -10.50
CA ARG A 152 -9.02 13.87 -11.60
C ARG A 152 -8.25 13.15 -12.70
N HIS A 153 -7.22 12.36 -12.35
CA HIS A 153 -6.42 11.62 -13.33
C HIS A 153 -7.21 10.53 -14.06
N SER A 154 -8.13 9.85 -13.37
CA SER A 154 -9.00 8.84 -13.99
C SER A 154 -9.98 9.46 -14.99
N ALA A 155 -10.41 10.71 -14.77
CA ALA A 155 -11.31 11.45 -15.64
C ALA A 155 -10.62 12.06 -16.87
N MET A 156 -9.28 12.08 -16.92
CA MET A 156 -8.54 12.59 -18.08
C MET A 156 -8.65 11.64 -19.27
N THR A 157 -8.96 12.20 -20.44
CA THR A 157 -8.86 11.53 -21.73
C THR A 157 -7.40 11.20 -22.07
N THR A 158 -7.19 10.27 -23.01
CA THR A 158 -5.84 9.93 -23.50
C THR A 158 -5.07 11.16 -24.00
N ALA A 159 -5.74 12.05 -24.74
CA ALA A 159 -5.12 13.28 -25.23
C ALA A 159 -4.70 14.23 -24.09
N GLN A 160 -5.50 14.33 -23.02
CA GLN A 160 -5.16 15.14 -21.86
C GLN A 160 -4.00 14.54 -21.05
N LYS A 161 -3.96 13.21 -20.90
CA LYS A 161 -2.83 12.52 -20.26
C LYS A 161 -1.53 12.72 -21.05
N GLN A 162 -1.60 12.64 -22.38
CA GLN A 162 -0.46 12.88 -23.25
C GLN A 162 0.05 14.32 -23.10
N ALA A 163 -0.84 15.31 -23.21
CA ALA A 163 -0.48 16.72 -23.04
C ALA A 163 0.10 17.01 -21.63
N PHE A 164 -0.41 16.34 -20.60
CA PHE A 164 0.09 16.46 -19.23
C PHE A 164 1.53 15.94 -19.08
N MET A 165 1.86 14.82 -19.73
CA MET A 165 3.21 14.25 -19.72
C MET A 165 4.18 15.07 -20.59
N GLU A 166 3.73 15.57 -21.75
CA GLU A 166 4.53 16.44 -22.62
C GLU A 166 4.91 17.75 -21.93
N GLU A 167 3.96 18.37 -21.21
CA GLU A 167 4.23 19.58 -20.44
C GLU A 167 5.23 19.33 -19.31
N TYR A 168 5.14 18.18 -18.62
CA TYR A 168 6.13 17.79 -17.60
C TYR A 168 7.53 17.58 -18.18
N ALA A 169 7.63 16.98 -19.37
CA ALA A 169 8.92 16.82 -20.05
C ALA A 169 9.50 18.18 -20.47
N ALA A 170 8.66 19.05 -21.06
CA ALA A 170 9.07 20.37 -21.52
C ALA A 170 9.53 21.28 -20.36
N LEU A 171 8.78 21.34 -19.25
CA LEU A 171 9.17 22.18 -18.11
C LEU A 171 10.50 21.74 -17.49
N ASN A 172 10.78 20.43 -17.46
CA ASN A 172 12.04 19.93 -16.91
C ASN A 172 13.22 20.23 -17.82
N GLN A 173 13.02 20.17 -19.15
CA GLN A 173 14.04 20.59 -20.12
C GLN A 173 14.34 22.08 -20.01
N ASP A 174 13.31 22.93 -19.87
CA ASP A 174 13.50 24.38 -19.70
C ASP A 174 14.24 24.71 -18.40
N LEU A 175 13.91 24.02 -17.29
CA LEU A 175 14.65 24.14 -16.03
C LEU A 175 16.11 23.69 -16.19
N ALA A 176 16.37 22.61 -16.93
CA ALA A 176 17.72 22.13 -17.19
C ALA A 176 18.53 23.13 -18.03
N HIS A 177 17.92 23.75 -19.06
CA HIS A 177 18.57 24.83 -19.81
C HIS A 177 18.92 26.02 -18.92
N CYS A 178 18.02 26.42 -18.02
CA CYS A 178 18.30 27.50 -17.06
C CYS A 178 19.43 27.12 -16.09
N PHE A 179 19.46 25.87 -15.64
CA PHE A 179 20.50 25.33 -14.77
C PHE A 179 21.87 25.33 -15.46
N ASP A 180 21.94 24.87 -16.71
CA ASP A 180 23.18 24.85 -17.50
C ASP A 180 23.70 26.26 -17.82
N ALA A 181 22.80 27.22 -17.96
CA ALA A 181 23.13 28.64 -18.09
C ALA A 181 23.50 29.31 -16.74
N ALA A 182 23.47 28.58 -15.63
CA ALA A 182 23.75 29.06 -14.28
C ALA A 182 22.91 30.29 -13.88
N LEU A 183 21.65 30.33 -14.31
CA LEU A 183 20.74 31.42 -13.97
C LEU A 183 20.38 31.35 -12.47
N PRO A 184 20.23 32.49 -11.78
CA PRO A 184 19.80 32.49 -10.39
C PRO A 184 18.32 32.08 -10.27
N ALA A 185 17.93 31.56 -9.10
CA ALA A 185 16.60 31.02 -8.87
C ALA A 185 15.46 32.06 -9.06
N ASP A 186 15.74 33.34 -8.88
CA ASP A 186 14.80 34.45 -9.06
C ASP A 186 14.79 35.01 -10.49
N HIS A 187 15.60 34.46 -11.41
CA HIS A 187 15.62 34.87 -12.81
C HIS A 187 14.24 34.68 -13.46
N PRO A 188 13.79 35.61 -14.33
CA PRO A 188 12.48 35.52 -14.97
C PRO A 188 12.19 34.20 -15.67
N ASP A 189 13.18 33.64 -16.39
CA ASP A 189 13.03 32.37 -17.10
C ASP A 189 12.86 31.18 -16.14
N VAL A 190 13.58 31.20 -15.01
CA VAL A 190 13.45 30.18 -13.96
C VAL A 190 12.06 30.27 -13.33
N GLN A 191 11.63 31.48 -12.97
CA GLN A 191 10.32 31.70 -12.38
C GLN A 191 9.16 31.41 -13.35
N ALA A 192 9.38 31.57 -14.66
CA ALA A 192 8.41 31.14 -15.68
C ALA A 192 8.26 29.61 -15.71
N ALA A 193 9.38 28.87 -15.67
CA ALA A 193 9.37 27.41 -15.63
C ALA A 193 8.78 26.87 -14.30
N VAL A 194 9.14 27.47 -13.16
CA VAL A 194 8.56 27.14 -11.84
C VAL A 194 7.06 27.45 -11.80
N GLY A 195 6.62 28.52 -12.44
CA GLY A 195 5.19 28.85 -12.56
C GLY A 195 4.41 27.84 -13.40
N ARG A 196 5.01 27.28 -14.46
CA ARG A 196 4.44 26.14 -15.21
C ARG A 196 4.40 24.87 -14.36
N HIS A 197 5.47 24.58 -13.64
CA HIS A 197 5.51 23.49 -12.68
C HIS A 197 4.39 23.61 -11.63
N TYR A 198 4.18 24.79 -11.05
CA TYR A 198 3.09 25.02 -10.11
C TYR A 198 1.71 24.75 -10.73
N LYS A 199 1.46 25.24 -11.95
CA LYS A 199 0.20 24.98 -12.68
C LYS A 199 0.01 23.49 -12.97
N TRP A 200 1.08 22.78 -13.32
CA TRP A 200 1.06 21.35 -13.56
C TRP A 200 0.70 20.58 -12.28
N ILE A 201 1.28 20.95 -11.14
CA ILE A 201 0.91 20.40 -9.83
C ILE A 201 -0.55 20.70 -9.48
N CYS A 202 -1.03 21.93 -9.74
CA CYS A 202 -2.43 22.33 -9.50
C CYS A 202 -3.47 21.48 -10.24
N ALA A 203 -3.10 20.79 -11.33
CA ALA A 203 -3.98 19.85 -11.99
C ALA A 203 -4.27 18.60 -11.13
N SER A 204 -3.36 18.27 -10.20
CA SER A 204 -3.46 17.14 -9.27
C SER A 204 -3.99 17.57 -7.91
N TRP A 205 -3.42 18.63 -7.34
CA TRP A 205 -3.75 19.20 -6.04
C TRP A 205 -3.29 20.66 -6.02
N THR A 206 -4.02 21.56 -5.37
CA THR A 206 -3.67 22.99 -5.27
C THR A 206 -2.94 23.27 -3.96
N PRO A 207 -1.59 23.34 -3.97
CA PRO A 207 -0.82 23.62 -2.77
C PRO A 207 -0.90 25.11 -2.38
N ASN A 208 -0.73 25.40 -1.09
CA ASN A 208 -0.43 26.74 -0.61
C ASN A 208 1.10 26.96 -0.61
N ALA A 209 1.58 28.14 -0.18
CA ALA A 209 3.02 28.44 -0.15
C ALA A 209 3.83 27.40 0.64
N GLU A 210 3.40 27.06 1.85
CA GLU A 210 4.08 26.10 2.73
C GLU A 210 4.13 24.71 2.09
N SER A 211 3.00 24.24 1.58
CA SER A 211 2.86 22.89 1.07
C SER A 211 3.53 22.72 -0.30
N TYR A 212 3.67 23.79 -1.09
CA TYR A 212 4.45 23.78 -2.33
C TYR A 212 5.97 23.74 -2.07
N VAL A 213 6.46 24.48 -1.07
CA VAL A 213 7.86 24.39 -0.63
C VAL A 213 8.15 23.00 -0.05
N GLY A 214 7.24 22.45 0.75
CA GLY A 214 7.36 21.08 1.29
C GLY A 214 7.45 20.01 0.18
N LEU A 215 6.70 20.18 -0.91
CA LEU A 215 6.79 19.31 -2.08
C LEU A 215 8.18 19.40 -2.74
N GLY A 216 8.71 20.60 -2.91
CA GLY A 216 10.07 20.80 -3.43
C GLY A 216 11.14 20.14 -2.53
N GLN A 217 10.99 20.26 -1.21
CA GLN A 217 11.91 19.65 -0.24
C GLN A 217 11.89 18.12 -0.35
N MET A 218 10.71 17.52 -0.51
CA MET A 218 10.57 16.08 -0.76
C MET A 218 11.34 15.62 -2.00
N TYR A 219 11.35 16.41 -3.08
CA TYR A 219 12.12 16.05 -4.29
C TYR A 219 13.61 15.90 -4.05
N VAL A 220 14.15 16.58 -3.02
CA VAL A 220 15.56 16.55 -2.63
C VAL A 220 15.81 15.49 -1.54
N ASP A 221 14.91 15.37 -0.57
CA ASP A 221 15.10 14.49 0.59
C ASP A 221 14.89 13.01 0.24
N ASP A 222 14.07 12.72 -0.78
CA ASP A 222 13.79 11.36 -1.24
C ASP A 222 14.61 11.01 -2.49
N PRO A 223 15.58 10.09 -2.38
CA PRO A 223 16.43 9.67 -3.50
C PRO A 223 15.65 9.15 -4.71
N ARG A 224 14.42 8.62 -4.51
CA ARG A 224 13.57 8.13 -5.61
C ARG A 224 13.10 9.27 -6.51
N PHE A 225 12.73 10.40 -5.91
CA PHE A 225 12.32 11.59 -6.65
C PHE A 225 13.53 12.30 -7.25
N THR A 226 14.62 12.45 -6.48
CA THR A 226 15.88 13.03 -6.99
C THR A 226 16.37 12.29 -8.23
N ALA A 227 16.38 10.95 -8.19
CA ALA A 227 16.77 10.12 -9.33
C ALA A 227 15.91 10.34 -10.57
N ASN A 228 14.65 10.78 -10.44
CA ASN A 228 13.81 11.10 -11.59
C ASN A 228 14.22 12.41 -12.27
N TYR A 229 14.53 13.45 -11.49
CA TYR A 229 15.02 14.74 -12.00
C TYR A 229 16.45 14.62 -12.56
N ASP A 230 17.29 13.80 -11.92
CA ASP A 230 18.67 13.57 -12.36
C ASP A 230 18.79 12.87 -13.72
N LYS A 231 17.73 12.16 -14.18
CA LYS A 231 17.65 11.65 -15.57
C LYS A 231 17.69 12.76 -16.61
N VAL A 232 17.16 13.94 -16.26
CA VAL A 232 17.19 15.13 -17.13
C VAL A 232 18.51 15.85 -16.92
N ARG A 233 18.84 16.18 -15.68
CA ARG A 233 20.11 16.82 -15.32
C ARG A 233 20.44 16.59 -13.85
N VAL A 234 21.64 16.07 -13.59
CA VAL A 234 22.13 15.89 -12.21
C VAL A 234 22.16 17.22 -11.48
N GLY A 235 21.47 17.30 -10.33
CA GLY A 235 21.36 18.51 -9.49
C GLY A 235 20.13 19.38 -9.79
N LEU A 236 19.24 18.94 -10.68
CA LEU A 236 18.05 19.71 -11.06
C LEU A 236 17.01 19.81 -9.95
N ALA A 237 16.85 18.77 -9.11
CA ALA A 237 15.87 18.78 -8.02
C ALA A 237 16.16 19.86 -6.95
N PRO A 238 17.39 19.97 -6.42
CA PRO A 238 17.78 21.08 -5.54
C PRO A 238 17.61 22.46 -6.19
N TYR A 239 17.90 22.58 -7.49
CA TYR A 239 17.73 23.84 -8.21
C TYR A 239 16.25 24.24 -8.33
N LEU A 240 15.37 23.28 -8.64
CA LEU A 240 13.92 23.50 -8.66
C LEU A 240 13.40 23.93 -7.28
N LEU A 241 13.88 23.32 -6.19
CA LEU A 241 13.50 23.72 -4.82
C LEU A 241 13.80 25.19 -4.54
N GLU A 242 14.97 25.68 -4.93
CA GLU A 242 15.30 27.11 -4.76
C GLU A 242 14.36 28.01 -5.57
N GLY A 243 14.04 27.62 -6.81
CA GLY A 243 13.04 28.33 -7.62
C GLY A 243 11.65 28.32 -6.99
N ILE A 244 11.23 27.20 -6.40
CA ILE A 244 9.95 27.03 -5.70
C ILE A 244 9.86 27.95 -4.48
N LYS A 245 10.93 28.05 -3.66
CA LYS A 245 10.97 28.94 -2.49
C LYS A 245 10.73 30.40 -2.89
N VAL A 246 11.39 30.85 -3.97
CA VAL A 246 11.20 32.20 -4.52
C VAL A 246 9.76 32.39 -5.02
N TYR A 247 9.25 31.43 -5.81
CA TYR A 247 7.90 31.52 -6.36
C TYR A 247 6.83 31.58 -5.27
N ALA A 248 6.93 30.70 -4.26
CA ALA A 248 5.99 30.65 -3.15
C ALA A 248 5.96 31.97 -2.36
N ALA A 249 7.13 32.56 -2.10
CA ALA A 249 7.26 33.83 -1.39
C ALA A 249 6.79 35.05 -2.20
N GLN A 250 6.71 34.94 -3.53
CA GLN A 250 6.29 36.06 -4.39
C GLN A 250 4.84 35.96 -4.88
N LYS A 251 4.31 34.74 -5.01
CA LYS A 251 3.05 34.47 -5.73
C LYS A 251 1.99 33.76 -4.91
N LEU A 252 2.35 33.11 -3.80
CA LEU A 252 1.46 32.27 -3.00
C LEU A 252 1.31 32.76 -1.55
N SER A 253 1.88 33.92 -1.24
CA SER A 253 1.89 34.56 0.08
C SER A 253 0.66 35.44 0.31
#